data_AF-A0A934ZAV4-F1
#
_entry.id   AF-A0A934ZAV4-F1
#
_cell.length_a   1.000
_cell.length_b   1.000
_cell.length_c   1.000
_cell.angle_alpha   90.00
_cell.angle_beta   90.00
_cell.angle_gamma   90.00
#
_symmetry.space_group_name_H-M   'P 1'
#
loop_
_entity.id
_entity.type
_entity.pdbx_description
1 polymer ?
#
loop_
_entity_poly.entity_id
_entity_poly.type
_entity_poly.pdbx_seq_one_letter_code
_entity_poly.pdbx_strand_id
1 'polypeptide(L)'
;MALLSGCETGAPAVTPSDAGYDAVARDATPEAWSDLGADDRSDAGAPDCAPLATDYTPRAMMSATDSWPSCVSDPGLYVRFDMSTSSIARTTAFERIHRDEAGGRPSGFFDPARDPSPEEFTAARMIYLEAEGLDSRLVRRTDEHFPQPAAGNDCRVATVASAHPDYCAGPARLLPVVTASFRDGQLGSTAAPPRVLAARVEAALLWFLYLSVYKESLTCSTATADCDSSWAYYTGGVQRAEARHAALSRYVLALEPATHDRIWDGLLAVRCWRDLDRATPATNPALRERARDQLDRALTRGVVAVLRSRLLAMPGASSAERPAHLAFAQVIAPLLDRAARARSPADADRLGALFTAAAPEALDVAAAVETLDRLFPCP
;
A
#
# COMPACT_ATOMS: atom_id res chain seq x y z
N MET A 1 -23.57 -38.76 59.24
CA MET A 1 -24.66 -37.80 58.99
C MET A 1 -24.05 -36.69 58.13
N ALA A 2 -24.19 -36.59 56.81
CA ALA A 2 -24.96 -37.21 55.72
C ALA A 2 -24.01 -37.21 54.47
N LEU A 3 -23.85 -38.31 53.72
CA LEU A 3 -24.50 -38.63 52.41
C LEU A 3 -24.23 -37.54 51.34
N LEU A 4 -23.78 -37.76 50.10
CA LEU A 4 -23.75 -38.88 49.12
C LEU A 4 -22.80 -38.45 47.97
N SER A 5 -21.97 -39.33 47.42
CA SER A 5 -22.12 -40.03 46.12
C SER A 5 -22.02 -39.17 44.85
N GLY A 6 -21.15 -39.58 43.91
CA GLY A 6 -21.32 -39.29 42.48
C GLY A 6 -20.06 -39.23 41.63
N CYS A 7 -19.66 -40.39 41.09
CA CYS A 7 -19.04 -40.65 39.77
C CYS A 7 -19.40 -39.62 38.67
N GLU A 8 -18.66 -39.36 37.58
CA GLU A 8 -17.80 -40.21 36.75
C GLU A 8 -17.11 -39.37 35.64
N THR A 9 -16.07 -39.95 35.03
CA THR A 9 -15.57 -39.82 33.64
C THR A 9 -15.14 -38.46 33.06
N GLY A 10 -13.86 -38.43 32.66
CA GLY A 10 -13.22 -37.35 31.93
C GLY A 10 -13.75 -37.20 30.49
N ALA A 11 -13.86 -35.94 30.08
CA ALA A 11 -13.97 -35.49 28.71
C ALA A 11 -12.72 -34.65 28.36
N PRO A 12 -12.21 -34.71 27.11
CA PRO A 12 -11.03 -33.98 26.70
C PRO A 12 -11.28 -32.47 26.65
N ALA A 13 -10.23 -31.71 26.99
CA ALA A 13 -10.23 -30.25 27.04
C ALA A 13 -10.66 -29.65 25.69
N VAL A 14 -11.77 -28.91 25.72
CA VAL A 14 -12.19 -28.01 24.66
C VAL A 14 -11.31 -26.76 24.76
N THR A 15 -10.47 -26.54 23.75
CA THR A 15 -9.84 -25.24 23.51
C THR A 15 -10.92 -24.23 23.09
N PRO A 16 -11.01 -23.04 23.71
CA PRO A 16 -11.88 -21.99 23.23
C PRO A 16 -11.38 -21.54 21.85
N SER A 17 -12.20 -21.73 20.82
CA SER A 17 -12.05 -21.04 19.55
C SER A 17 -12.55 -19.61 19.74
N ASP A 18 -11.63 -18.64 19.74
CA ASP A 18 -11.97 -17.22 19.64
C ASP A 18 -12.44 -16.93 18.21
N ALA A 19 -13.72 -17.26 17.98
CA ALA A 19 -14.52 -16.70 16.91
C ALA A 19 -15.04 -15.34 17.41
N GLY A 20 -14.56 -14.27 16.80
CA GLY A 20 -15.08 -12.94 17.08
C GLY A 20 -14.21 -11.83 16.51
N TYR A 21 -14.43 -11.48 15.25
CA TYR A 21 -14.63 -10.12 14.76
C TYR A 21 -15.09 -10.22 13.29
N ASP A 22 -16.31 -10.74 13.10
CA ASP A 22 -17.11 -10.45 11.90
C ASP A 22 -17.62 -9.01 12.04
N ALA A 23 -16.88 -8.08 11.46
CA ALA A 23 -17.31 -6.69 11.32
C ALA A 23 -17.32 -6.33 9.82
N VAL A 24 -18.53 -6.42 9.26
CA VAL A 24 -19.00 -5.73 8.05
C VAL A 24 -18.42 -6.24 6.72
N ALA A 25 -18.59 -7.54 6.44
CA ALA A 25 -18.96 -7.93 5.09
C ALA A 25 -20.41 -7.47 4.88
N ARG A 26 -20.59 -6.28 4.29
CA ARG A 26 -21.92 -5.93 3.75
C ARG A 26 -22.20 -6.91 2.64
N ASP A 27 -23.19 -7.74 2.91
CA ASP A 27 -23.88 -8.62 1.98
C ASP A 27 -24.26 -7.79 0.74
N ALA A 28 -23.50 -7.94 -0.33
CA ALA A 28 -23.84 -7.35 -1.61
C ALA A 28 -24.95 -8.22 -2.20
N THR A 29 -26.20 -7.91 -1.84
CA THR A 29 -27.35 -8.37 -2.59
C THR A 29 -27.21 -7.94 -4.06
N PRO A 30 -27.59 -8.77 -5.03
CA PRO A 30 -27.48 -8.45 -6.45
C PRO A 30 -28.60 -7.48 -6.85
N GLU A 31 -28.51 -6.22 -6.40
CA GLU A 31 -29.35 -5.16 -6.91
C GLU A 31 -28.66 -4.46 -8.09
N ALA A 32 -29.25 -4.66 -9.28
CA ALA A 32 -29.10 -3.87 -10.50
C ALA A 32 -27.66 -3.57 -10.97
N TRP A 33 -27.16 -4.46 -11.83
CA TRP A 33 -25.99 -4.31 -12.69
C TRP A 33 -26.17 -3.23 -13.78
N SER A 34 -26.61 -2.02 -13.43
CA SER A 34 -26.98 -0.98 -14.40
C SER A 34 -26.22 0.32 -14.28
N ASP A 35 -25.07 0.36 -13.59
CA ASP A 35 -24.18 1.52 -13.59
C ASP A 35 -22.70 1.16 -13.82
N LEU A 36 -22.42 -0.08 -14.26
CA LEU A 36 -21.10 -0.55 -14.70
C LEU A 36 -20.88 -0.29 -16.20
N GLY A 37 -21.51 0.76 -16.75
CA GLY A 37 -21.07 1.28 -18.04
C GLY A 37 -19.60 1.60 -17.91
N ALA A 38 -18.77 1.06 -18.81
CA ALA A 38 -17.39 1.50 -18.97
C ALA A 38 -17.40 3.02 -18.86
N ASP A 39 -16.85 3.56 -17.78
CA ASP A 39 -16.78 5.01 -17.60
C ASP A 39 -16.01 5.53 -18.81
N ASP A 40 -16.75 6.09 -19.77
CA ASP A 40 -16.29 6.85 -20.93
C ASP A 40 -15.42 8.06 -20.50
N ARG A 41 -15.25 8.25 -19.18
CA ARG A 41 -14.39 9.24 -18.54
C ARG A 41 -12.96 8.78 -18.27
N SER A 42 -12.68 7.48 -18.28
CA SER A 42 -11.44 7.01 -17.64
C SER A 42 -10.16 7.25 -18.46
N ASP A 43 -10.26 7.32 -19.79
CA ASP A 43 -9.09 7.58 -20.67
C ASP A 43 -9.29 8.79 -21.62
N ALA A 44 -10.52 9.24 -21.87
CA ALA A 44 -10.82 10.26 -22.88
C ALA A 44 -10.33 11.68 -22.55
N GLY A 45 -9.86 11.93 -21.31
CA GLY A 45 -9.42 13.24 -20.84
C GLY A 45 -7.91 13.40 -20.62
N ALA A 46 -7.11 12.34 -20.78
CA ALA A 46 -5.68 12.36 -20.45
C ALA A 46 -4.86 11.50 -21.45
N PRO A 47 -4.64 11.99 -22.69
CA PRO A 47 -3.93 11.24 -23.73
C PRO A 47 -2.48 10.90 -23.33
N ASP A 48 -1.90 11.64 -22.39
CA ASP A 48 -0.57 11.38 -21.84
C ASP A 48 -0.53 10.19 -20.85
N CYS A 49 -1.68 9.61 -20.49
CA CYS A 49 -1.84 8.41 -19.63
C CYS A 49 -2.31 7.18 -20.43
N ALA A 50 -1.91 7.10 -21.70
CA ALA A 50 -2.25 5.99 -22.58
C ALA A 50 -1.51 4.71 -22.17
N PRO A 51 -2.19 3.55 -22.16
CA PRO A 51 -1.54 2.29 -21.82
C PRO A 51 -0.51 1.91 -22.88
N LEU A 52 0.52 1.14 -22.51
CA LEU A 52 1.40 0.56 -23.52
C LEU A 52 0.61 -0.41 -24.40
N ALA A 53 1.07 -0.63 -25.63
CA ALA A 53 0.47 -1.63 -26.53
C ALA A 53 0.46 -3.05 -25.94
N THR A 54 1.31 -3.30 -24.93
CA THR A 54 1.38 -4.55 -24.21
C THR A 54 0.55 -4.56 -22.91
N ASP A 55 -0.07 -3.47 -22.51
CA ASP A 55 -0.80 -3.47 -21.25
C ASP A 55 -2.16 -4.16 -21.41
N TYR A 56 -2.63 -4.77 -20.33
CA TYR A 56 -3.98 -5.29 -20.23
C TYR A 56 -4.94 -4.12 -20.01
N THR A 57 -6.00 -4.05 -20.82
CA THR A 57 -6.91 -2.90 -20.86
C THR A 57 -8.37 -3.34 -20.76
N PRO A 58 -8.80 -3.93 -19.63
CA PRO A 58 -10.15 -4.47 -19.46
C PRO A 58 -11.23 -3.39 -19.54
N ARG A 59 -10.89 -2.13 -19.24
CA ARG A 59 -11.79 -0.99 -19.41
C ARG A 59 -12.03 -0.62 -20.88
N ALA A 60 -11.13 -1.00 -21.79
CA ALA A 60 -11.24 -0.75 -23.22
C ALA A 60 -11.85 -1.96 -23.93
N MET A 61 -13.16 -1.91 -24.18
CA MET A 61 -13.90 -2.97 -24.87
C MET A 61 -13.71 -4.38 -24.25
N MET A 62 -13.60 -4.48 -22.92
CA MET A 62 -13.38 -5.75 -22.21
C MET A 62 -12.14 -6.51 -22.71
N SER A 63 -11.04 -5.77 -22.92
CA SER A 63 -9.77 -6.30 -23.47
C SER A 63 -9.86 -6.84 -24.90
N ALA A 64 -10.99 -6.69 -25.60
CA ALA A 64 -11.19 -7.27 -26.94
C ALA A 64 -10.24 -6.67 -28.01
N THR A 65 -9.51 -5.60 -27.68
CA THR A 65 -8.62 -4.89 -28.58
C THR A 65 -7.15 -4.95 -28.17
N ASP A 66 -6.83 -5.50 -27.00
CA ASP A 66 -5.44 -5.73 -26.60
C ASP A 66 -4.97 -7.16 -26.98
N SER A 67 -3.73 -7.49 -26.64
CA SER A 67 -3.14 -8.77 -27.02
C SER A 67 -3.31 -9.87 -25.96
N TRP A 68 -4.12 -9.67 -24.92
CA TRP A 68 -4.30 -10.64 -23.85
C TRP A 68 -5.36 -11.68 -24.24
N PRO A 69 -5.14 -12.97 -23.94
CA PRO A 69 -6.20 -13.95 -24.03
C PRO A 69 -7.33 -13.62 -23.06
N SER A 70 -8.57 -13.93 -23.44
CA SER A 70 -9.73 -13.70 -22.58
C SER A 70 -9.62 -14.43 -21.24
N CYS A 71 -10.03 -13.76 -20.17
CA CYS A 71 -9.89 -14.24 -18.80
C CYS A 71 -10.98 -13.67 -17.89
N VAL A 72 -11.01 -14.15 -16.65
CA VAL A 72 -12.03 -13.74 -15.65
C VAL A 72 -12.10 -12.23 -15.37
N SER A 73 -11.05 -11.46 -15.68
CA SER A 73 -10.96 -10.03 -15.39
C SER A 73 -11.46 -9.11 -16.52
N ASP A 74 -11.81 -9.66 -17.68
CA ASP A 74 -12.26 -8.88 -18.85
C ASP A 74 -13.48 -7.99 -18.57
N PRO A 75 -14.44 -8.37 -17.70
CA PRO A 75 -15.54 -7.47 -17.32
C PRO A 75 -15.11 -6.25 -16.48
N GLY A 76 -13.82 -6.08 -16.18
CA GLY A 76 -13.30 -4.97 -15.38
C GLY A 76 -13.51 -5.12 -13.87
N LEU A 77 -13.89 -6.32 -13.41
CA LEU A 77 -14.16 -6.64 -12.01
C LEU A 77 -13.06 -7.53 -11.42
N TYR A 78 -12.69 -7.29 -10.16
CA TYR A 78 -11.78 -8.17 -9.45
C TYR A 78 -12.55 -9.38 -8.90
N VAL A 79 -12.17 -10.58 -9.35
CA VAL A 79 -12.77 -11.85 -8.90
C VAL A 79 -11.80 -12.57 -7.97
N ARG A 80 -12.18 -12.71 -6.70
CA ARG A 80 -11.32 -13.34 -5.67
C ARG A 80 -11.08 -14.83 -5.92
N PHE A 81 -9.94 -15.33 -5.48
CA PHE A 81 -9.71 -16.76 -5.30
C PHE A 81 -10.30 -17.25 -3.98
N ASP A 82 -10.07 -16.50 -2.91
CA ASP A 82 -10.49 -16.84 -1.55
C ASP A 82 -11.46 -15.81 -0.99
N MET A 83 -12.45 -16.28 -0.24
CA MET A 83 -13.42 -15.40 0.41
C MET A 83 -12.82 -14.61 1.59
N SER A 84 -11.76 -15.14 2.21
CA SER A 84 -11.04 -14.48 3.29
C SER A 84 -9.68 -13.95 2.81
N THR A 85 -9.48 -12.65 2.92
CA THR A 85 -8.22 -11.99 2.53
C THR A 85 -7.65 -11.23 3.72
N SER A 86 -6.69 -11.84 4.44
CA SER A 86 -6.14 -11.26 5.69
C SER A 86 -5.57 -9.84 5.53
N SER A 87 -5.13 -9.48 4.33
CA SER A 87 -4.58 -8.16 4.02
C SER A 87 -5.60 -7.03 4.13
N ILE A 88 -6.91 -7.33 4.05
CA ILE A 88 -7.99 -6.37 4.31
C ILE A 88 -7.90 -5.83 5.74
N ALA A 89 -7.63 -6.68 6.73
CA ALA A 89 -7.51 -6.24 8.12
C ALA A 89 -6.36 -5.23 8.31
N ARG A 90 -5.26 -5.39 7.56
CA ARG A 90 -4.09 -4.49 7.63
C ARG A 90 -4.37 -3.14 7.01
N THR A 91 -5.06 -3.10 5.87
CA THR A 91 -5.51 -1.84 5.27
C THR A 91 -6.55 -1.14 6.12
N THR A 92 -7.44 -1.90 6.76
CA THR A 92 -8.39 -1.36 7.74
C THR A 92 -7.68 -0.79 8.96
N ALA A 93 -6.64 -1.45 9.48
CA ALA A 93 -5.81 -0.93 10.56
C ALA A 93 -5.14 0.40 10.18
N PHE A 94 -4.59 0.52 8.96
CA PHE A 94 -4.05 1.80 8.47
C PHE A 94 -5.12 2.91 8.45
N GLU A 95 -6.33 2.61 7.98
CA GLU A 95 -7.42 3.59 7.98
C GLU A 95 -7.93 3.90 9.40
N ARG A 96 -7.94 2.94 10.33
CA ARG A 96 -8.28 3.15 11.75
C ARG A 96 -7.26 4.01 12.49
N ILE A 97 -5.99 4.03 12.06
CA ILE A 97 -5.02 5.01 12.59
C ILE A 97 -5.42 6.43 12.13
N HIS A 98 -5.91 6.58 10.89
CA HIS A 98 -6.27 7.86 10.30
C HIS A 98 -7.68 8.37 10.67
N ARG A 99 -8.60 7.47 11.02
CA ARG A 99 -10.04 7.74 11.25
C ARG A 99 -10.43 7.30 12.66
N ASP A 100 -11.36 8.00 13.31
CA ASP A 100 -11.93 7.49 14.55
C ASP A 100 -12.76 6.22 14.30
N GLU A 101 -12.81 5.33 15.30
CA GLU A 101 -13.63 4.11 15.24
C GLU A 101 -15.12 4.37 15.53
N ALA A 102 -15.46 5.53 16.08
CA ALA A 102 -16.76 5.79 16.70
C ALA A 102 -17.75 6.62 15.85
N GLY A 103 -17.34 7.18 14.71
CA GLY A 103 -18.23 8.14 14.02
C GLY A 103 -17.90 8.52 12.58
N GLY A 104 -16.94 7.87 11.93
CA GLY A 104 -16.61 8.16 10.53
C GLY A 104 -16.00 9.55 10.31
N ARG A 105 -15.47 10.16 11.37
CA ARG A 105 -14.71 11.42 11.28
C ARG A 105 -13.22 11.10 11.23
N PRO A 106 -12.41 11.83 10.45
CA PRO A 106 -10.97 11.70 10.51
C PRO A 106 -10.52 11.96 11.96
N SER A 107 -9.78 11.03 12.58
CA SER A 107 -9.04 11.34 13.80
C SER A 107 -8.00 12.43 13.51
N GLY A 108 -7.65 12.59 12.23
CA GLY A 108 -6.69 13.56 11.76
C GLY A 108 -5.28 13.22 12.26
N PHE A 109 -5.00 11.97 12.63
CA PHE A 109 -3.68 11.56 13.11
C PHE A 109 -2.59 11.90 12.08
N PHE A 110 -2.89 11.72 10.79
CA PHE A 110 -2.00 12.08 9.68
C PHE A 110 -2.25 13.49 9.09
N ASP A 111 -3.05 14.33 9.75
CA ASP A 111 -3.31 15.69 9.29
C ASP A 111 -2.11 16.60 9.62
N PRO A 112 -1.40 17.18 8.62
CA PRO A 112 -0.25 18.05 8.87
C PRO A 112 -0.62 19.33 9.64
N ALA A 113 -1.89 19.74 9.64
CA ALA A 113 -2.36 20.91 10.37
C ALA A 113 -2.54 20.66 11.88
N ARG A 114 -2.53 19.39 12.32
CA ARG A 114 -2.84 18.98 13.70
C ARG A 114 -1.66 18.30 14.38
N ASP A 115 -1.46 18.57 15.66
CA ASP A 115 -0.56 17.78 16.51
C ASP A 115 -1.35 16.70 17.25
N PRO A 116 -1.08 15.40 16.99
CA PRO A 116 -1.68 14.33 17.79
C PRO A 116 -1.12 14.30 19.21
N SER A 117 -1.95 13.95 20.19
CA SER A 117 -1.56 13.81 21.59
C SER A 117 -0.77 12.51 21.85
N PRO A 118 -0.05 12.40 22.98
CA PRO A 118 0.61 11.15 23.38
C PRO A 118 -0.34 9.95 23.49
N GLU A 119 -1.58 10.19 23.91
CA GLU A 119 -2.63 9.18 23.98
C GLU A 119 -3.03 8.71 22.57
N GLU A 120 -3.12 9.61 21.60
CA GLU A 120 -3.41 9.26 20.21
C GLU A 120 -2.26 8.46 19.58
N PHE A 121 -1.00 8.79 19.90
CA PHE A 121 0.15 7.95 19.52
C PHE A 121 0.07 6.55 20.15
N THR A 122 -0.40 6.47 21.39
CA THR A 122 -0.60 5.17 22.07
C THR A 122 -1.71 4.36 21.39
N ALA A 123 -2.85 4.97 21.09
CA ALA A 123 -3.95 4.31 20.39
C ALA A 123 -3.53 3.84 18.98
N ALA A 124 -2.88 4.71 18.21
CA ALA A 124 -2.37 4.39 16.88
C ALA A 124 -1.34 3.24 16.91
N ARG A 125 -0.46 3.21 17.92
CA ARG A 125 0.50 2.12 18.09
C ARG A 125 -0.18 0.80 18.44
N MET A 126 -1.23 0.82 19.26
CA MET A 126 -2.00 -0.40 19.58
C MET A 126 -2.61 -1.01 18.32
N ILE A 127 -3.21 -0.19 17.44
CA ILE A 127 -3.73 -0.63 16.14
C ILE A 127 -2.61 -1.20 15.26
N TYR A 128 -1.45 -0.53 15.20
CA TYR A 128 -0.29 -0.99 14.45
C TYR A 128 0.22 -2.38 14.91
N LEU A 129 0.17 -2.64 16.22
CA LEU A 129 0.64 -3.87 16.87
C LEU A 129 -0.40 -4.99 16.98
N GLU A 130 -1.62 -4.80 16.45
CA GLU A 130 -2.64 -5.86 16.46
C GLU A 130 -2.09 -7.17 15.87
N ALA A 131 -2.51 -8.29 16.45
CA ALA A 131 -2.09 -9.61 15.99
C ALA A 131 -2.43 -9.78 14.49
N GLU A 132 -1.48 -10.28 13.70
CA GLU A 132 -1.57 -10.35 12.22
C GLU A 132 -1.79 -8.99 11.50
N GLY A 133 -1.68 -7.88 12.23
CA GLY A 133 -1.82 -6.51 11.74
C GLY A 133 -0.61 -5.98 10.97
N LEU A 134 -0.44 -4.66 10.96
CA LEU A 134 0.59 -3.96 10.16
C LEU A 134 2.02 -4.38 10.56
N ASP A 135 2.33 -4.36 11.86
CA ASP A 135 3.66 -4.69 12.38
C ASP A 135 4.11 -6.07 11.94
N SER A 136 3.22 -7.07 12.06
CA SER A 136 3.52 -8.46 11.75
C SER A 136 4.17 -8.62 10.38
N ARG A 137 3.73 -7.85 9.38
CA ARG A 137 4.27 -7.90 8.02
C ARG A 137 5.42 -6.91 7.83
N LEU A 138 5.33 -5.71 8.40
CA LEU A 138 6.36 -4.68 8.24
C LEU A 138 7.73 -5.17 8.70
N VAL A 139 7.82 -5.87 9.84
CA VAL A 139 9.09 -6.36 10.42
C VAL A 139 9.82 -7.39 9.55
N ARG A 140 9.19 -7.89 8.49
CA ARG A 140 9.75 -8.88 7.55
C ARG A 140 9.51 -8.53 6.09
N ARG A 141 9.00 -7.33 5.79
CA ARG A 141 8.60 -6.97 4.43
C ARG A 141 9.84 -6.78 3.57
N THR A 142 9.86 -7.52 2.47
CA THR A 142 10.87 -7.43 1.43
C THR A 142 10.42 -6.50 0.32
N ASP A 143 11.40 -5.95 -0.40
CA ASP A 143 11.23 -5.26 -1.66
C ASP A 143 11.77 -6.14 -2.80
N GLU A 144 10.86 -6.77 -3.55
CA GLU A 144 11.22 -7.71 -4.63
C GLU A 144 11.69 -7.02 -5.91
N HIS A 145 11.78 -5.68 -5.92
CA HIS A 145 12.49 -4.99 -7.00
C HIS A 145 14.01 -5.18 -6.90
N PHE A 146 14.51 -5.61 -5.74
CA PHE A 146 15.91 -5.92 -5.52
C PHE A 146 16.15 -7.44 -5.55
N PRO A 147 17.30 -7.89 -6.07
CA PRO A 147 17.63 -9.32 -6.08
C PRO A 147 17.61 -9.93 -4.68
N GLN A 148 17.09 -11.14 -4.58
CA GLN A 148 17.10 -11.88 -3.31
C GLN A 148 18.56 -12.18 -2.88
N PRO A 149 18.91 -11.96 -1.61
CA PRO A 149 20.25 -12.27 -1.12
C PRO A 149 20.58 -13.76 -1.20
N ALA A 150 21.74 -14.09 -1.78
CA ALA A 150 22.17 -15.47 -1.95
C ALA A 150 22.50 -16.19 -0.63
N ALA A 151 22.93 -15.45 0.40
CA ALA A 151 23.32 -15.99 1.70
C ALA A 151 22.14 -16.22 2.68
N GLY A 152 20.90 -16.01 2.21
CA GLY A 152 19.68 -16.13 3.00
C GLY A 152 18.81 -14.88 2.86
N ASN A 153 17.52 -15.07 2.62
CA ASN A 153 16.57 -14.00 2.30
C ASN A 153 15.58 -13.70 3.46
N ASP A 154 15.86 -14.23 4.65
CA ASP A 154 15.02 -14.00 5.84
C ASP A 154 15.35 -12.66 6.49
N CYS A 155 14.57 -11.63 6.14
CA CYS A 155 14.73 -10.29 6.67
C CYS A 155 14.43 -10.14 8.17
N ARG A 156 13.94 -11.19 8.85
CA ARG A 156 13.84 -11.19 10.33
C ARG A 156 15.21 -11.34 10.98
N VAL A 157 16.19 -11.86 10.26
CA VAL A 157 17.56 -12.01 10.75
C VAL A 157 18.26 -10.65 10.63
N ALA A 158 18.62 -10.05 11.77
CA ALA A 158 19.18 -8.70 11.83
C ALA A 158 20.43 -8.50 10.94
N THR A 159 21.28 -9.53 10.81
CA THR A 159 22.47 -9.48 9.94
C THR A 159 22.12 -9.50 8.45
N VAL A 160 21.03 -10.18 8.06
CA VAL A 160 20.52 -10.15 6.67
C VAL A 160 19.92 -8.78 6.38
N ALA A 161 19.08 -8.27 7.29
CA ALA A 161 18.45 -6.97 7.13
C ALA A 161 19.47 -5.82 7.03
N SER A 162 20.55 -5.85 7.83
CA SER A 162 21.59 -4.84 7.78
C SER A 162 22.49 -4.95 6.55
N ALA A 163 22.76 -6.16 6.06
CA ALA A 163 23.57 -6.39 4.87
C ALA A 163 22.81 -6.07 3.56
N HIS A 164 21.47 -6.15 3.59
CA HIS A 164 20.62 -5.96 2.41
C HIS A 164 19.45 -5.01 2.69
N PRO A 165 19.73 -3.73 3.03
CA PRO A 165 18.70 -2.80 3.49
C PRO A 165 17.65 -2.44 2.42
N ASP A 166 18.00 -2.57 1.15
CA ASP A 166 17.08 -2.34 0.03
C ASP A 166 16.09 -3.50 -0.12
N TYR A 167 16.60 -4.73 -0.19
CA TYR A 167 15.75 -5.92 -0.23
C TYR A 167 14.95 -6.09 1.07
N CYS A 168 15.53 -5.81 2.23
CA CYS A 168 14.86 -5.89 3.54
C CYS A 168 14.30 -4.53 3.98
N ALA A 169 13.67 -3.79 3.06
CA ALA A 169 13.18 -2.43 3.30
C ALA A 169 12.31 -2.30 4.57
N GLY A 170 11.44 -3.27 4.85
CA GLY A 170 10.59 -3.28 6.05
C GLY A 170 11.39 -3.12 7.35
N PRO A 171 12.18 -4.12 7.76
CA PRO A 171 12.97 -4.05 8.99
C PRO A 171 14.15 -3.07 8.93
N ALA A 172 14.78 -2.85 7.77
CA ALA A 172 16.00 -2.04 7.68
C ALA A 172 15.73 -0.54 7.53
N ARG A 173 14.65 -0.15 6.84
CA ARG A 173 14.34 1.26 6.53
C ARG A 173 13.08 1.76 7.25
N LEU A 174 12.01 0.97 7.26
CA LEU A 174 10.69 1.44 7.74
C LEU A 174 10.51 1.26 9.24
N LEU A 175 10.86 0.08 9.78
CA LEU A 175 10.66 -0.25 11.19
C LEU A 175 11.38 0.73 12.15
N PRO A 176 12.62 1.18 11.89
CA PRO A 176 13.28 2.16 12.75
C PRO A 176 12.52 3.49 12.79
N VAL A 177 11.99 3.94 11.65
CA VAL A 177 11.21 5.18 11.53
C VAL A 177 9.90 5.07 12.32
N VAL A 178 9.13 4.00 12.10
CA VAL A 178 7.85 3.77 12.77
C VAL A 178 8.04 3.64 14.28
N THR A 179 9.02 2.85 14.72
CA THR A 179 9.30 2.62 16.15
C THR A 179 9.74 3.89 16.85
N ALA A 180 10.65 4.66 16.26
CA ALA A 180 11.13 5.91 16.84
C ALA A 180 10.00 6.95 16.91
N SER A 181 9.21 7.11 15.84
CA SER A 181 8.10 8.06 15.82
C SER A 181 7.01 7.73 16.85
N PHE A 182 6.63 6.46 16.98
CA PHE A 182 5.67 6.07 18.01
C PHE A 182 6.23 6.30 19.41
N ARG A 183 7.45 5.85 19.69
CA ARG A 183 8.09 6.04 21.00
C ARG A 183 8.14 7.52 21.39
N ASP A 184 8.63 8.37 20.48
CA ASP A 184 8.84 9.79 20.77
C ASP A 184 7.49 10.51 20.94
N GLY A 185 6.47 10.15 20.15
CA GLY A 185 5.11 10.69 20.26
C GLY A 185 4.43 10.28 21.57
N GLN A 186 4.56 9.00 21.98
CA GLN A 186 4.01 8.51 23.25
C GLN A 186 4.66 9.15 24.48
N LEU A 187 5.94 9.51 24.39
CA LEU A 187 6.64 10.21 25.47
C LEU A 187 6.34 11.71 25.52
N GLY A 188 5.67 12.27 24.51
CA GLY A 188 5.53 13.71 24.34
C GLY A 188 6.89 14.42 24.16
N SER A 189 7.88 13.72 23.59
CA SER A 189 9.22 14.24 23.39
C SER A 189 9.21 15.45 22.45
N THR A 190 9.99 16.49 22.76
CA THR A 190 10.00 17.76 22.02
C THR A 190 11.02 17.83 20.88
N ALA A 191 11.77 16.76 20.62
CA ALA A 191 12.79 16.75 19.56
C ALA A 191 12.20 16.96 18.16
N ALA A 192 10.94 16.59 17.94
CA ALA A 192 10.17 16.95 16.77
C ALA A 192 8.69 17.17 17.15
N PRO A 193 7.97 18.09 16.50
CA PRO A 193 6.54 18.26 16.71
C PRO A 193 5.75 16.97 16.43
N PRO A 194 4.66 16.67 17.17
CA PRO A 194 3.86 15.47 16.97
C PRO A 194 3.39 15.24 15.53
N ARG A 195 2.96 16.29 14.81
CA ARG A 195 2.62 16.23 13.38
C ARG A 195 3.74 15.70 12.48
N VAL A 196 4.99 15.98 12.82
CA VAL A 196 6.17 15.50 12.08
C VAL A 196 6.37 14.00 12.31
N LEU A 197 6.20 13.54 13.55
CA LEU A 197 6.28 12.12 13.89
C LEU A 197 5.16 11.32 13.20
N ALA A 198 3.94 11.85 13.18
CA ALA A 198 2.81 11.23 12.49
C ALA A 198 3.01 11.17 10.97
N ALA A 199 3.54 12.23 10.36
CA ALA A 199 3.87 12.25 8.93
C ALA A 199 4.92 11.20 8.54
N ARG A 200 5.91 10.93 9.42
CA ARG A 200 6.87 9.84 9.23
C ARG A 200 6.22 8.47 9.29
N VAL A 201 5.29 8.25 10.23
CA VAL A 201 4.52 6.99 10.32
C VAL A 201 3.67 6.80 9.07
N GLU A 202 2.95 7.83 8.63
CA GLU A 202 2.13 7.79 7.41
C GLU A 202 2.95 7.39 6.19
N ALA A 203 4.07 8.08 5.93
CA ALA A 203 4.94 7.82 4.80
C ALA A 203 5.52 6.40 4.83
N ALA A 204 5.95 5.93 6.01
CA ALA A 204 6.50 4.58 6.15
C ALA A 204 5.45 3.49 5.91
N LEU A 205 4.20 3.70 6.39
CA LEU A 205 3.12 2.75 6.16
C LEU A 205 2.64 2.77 4.70
N LEU A 206 2.62 3.92 4.03
CA LEU A 206 2.33 3.99 2.59
C LEU A 206 3.40 3.29 1.75
N TRP A 207 4.68 3.44 2.12
CA TRP A 207 5.75 2.65 1.51
C TRP A 207 5.52 1.15 1.74
N PHE A 208 5.23 0.72 2.97
CA PHE A 208 4.90 -0.67 3.26
C PHE A 208 3.71 -1.20 2.43
N LEU A 209 2.65 -0.41 2.24
CA LEU A 209 1.50 -0.79 1.42
C LEU A 209 1.89 -0.97 -0.05
N TYR A 210 2.66 -0.03 -0.62
CA TYR A 210 3.22 -0.16 -1.97
C TYR A 210 4.03 -1.47 -2.14
N LEU A 211 4.97 -1.75 -1.23
CA LEU A 211 5.78 -2.96 -1.28
C LEU A 211 4.93 -4.21 -1.16
N SER A 212 3.87 -4.15 -0.34
CA SER A 212 2.99 -5.28 -0.13
C SER A 212 2.24 -5.63 -1.41
N VAL A 213 1.66 -4.65 -2.12
CA VAL A 213 1.01 -4.91 -3.42
C VAL A 213 1.98 -5.62 -4.38
N TYR A 214 3.20 -5.06 -4.56
CA TYR A 214 4.16 -5.64 -5.48
C TYR A 214 4.68 -7.03 -5.05
N LYS A 215 4.96 -7.24 -3.76
CA LYS A 215 5.41 -8.53 -3.20
C LYS A 215 4.35 -9.62 -3.40
N GLU A 216 3.10 -9.33 -3.04
CA GLU A 216 2.04 -10.35 -3.14
C GLU A 216 1.73 -10.70 -4.61
N SER A 217 1.90 -9.75 -5.56
CA SER A 217 1.82 -10.05 -6.99
C SER A 217 2.89 -11.05 -7.47
N LEU A 218 4.07 -11.11 -6.83
CA LEU A 218 5.09 -12.12 -7.10
C LEU A 218 4.69 -13.48 -6.53
N THR A 219 4.37 -13.49 -5.24
CA THR A 219 4.14 -14.73 -4.47
C THR A 219 2.83 -15.42 -4.85
N CYS A 220 1.93 -14.70 -5.54
CA CYS A 220 0.77 -15.30 -6.20
C CYS A 220 1.14 -16.44 -7.18
N SER A 221 2.37 -16.47 -7.69
CA SER A 221 2.89 -17.59 -8.48
C SER A 221 2.85 -18.93 -7.76
N THR A 222 2.93 -18.92 -6.43
CA THR A 222 3.01 -20.12 -5.58
C THR A 222 1.85 -20.23 -4.60
N ALA A 223 1.19 -19.12 -4.27
CA ALA A 223 0.04 -19.07 -3.36
C ALA A 223 -1.04 -18.14 -3.93
N THR A 224 -2.12 -18.69 -4.48
CA THR A 224 -3.19 -17.90 -5.15
C THR A 224 -3.82 -16.83 -4.26
N ALA A 225 -3.91 -17.08 -2.95
CA ALA A 225 -4.40 -16.12 -1.95
C ALA A 225 -3.62 -14.79 -1.96
N ASP A 226 -2.37 -14.81 -2.44
CA ASP A 226 -1.54 -13.61 -2.51
C ASP A 226 -1.98 -12.69 -3.67
N CYS A 227 -2.64 -13.20 -4.72
CA CYS A 227 -3.28 -12.31 -5.70
C CYS A 227 -4.34 -11.44 -5.03
N ASP A 228 -5.20 -12.05 -4.19
CA ASP A 228 -6.22 -11.32 -3.45
C ASP A 228 -5.60 -10.36 -2.45
N SER A 229 -4.48 -10.75 -1.84
CA SER A 229 -3.73 -9.84 -0.96
C SER A 229 -3.13 -8.65 -1.71
N SER A 230 -2.61 -8.84 -2.92
CA SER A 230 -2.10 -7.76 -3.78
C SER A 230 -3.19 -6.71 -4.03
N TRP A 231 -4.37 -7.15 -4.46
CA TRP A 231 -5.52 -6.27 -4.65
C TRP A 231 -5.97 -5.60 -3.34
N ALA A 232 -6.10 -6.37 -2.27
CA ALA A 232 -6.55 -5.86 -0.99
C ALA A 232 -5.60 -4.83 -0.37
N TYR A 233 -4.28 -4.99 -0.51
CA TYR A 233 -3.33 -3.99 -0.02
C TYR A 233 -3.47 -2.61 -0.69
N TYR A 234 -3.92 -2.58 -1.94
CA TYR A 234 -4.19 -1.33 -2.64
C TYR A 234 -5.57 -0.78 -2.32
N THR A 235 -6.63 -1.58 -2.48
CA THR A 235 -8.03 -1.13 -2.46
C THR A 235 -8.73 -1.33 -1.13
N GLY A 236 -8.13 -2.02 -0.17
CA GLY A 236 -8.83 -2.48 1.03
C GLY A 236 -9.83 -3.62 0.78
N GLY A 237 -9.75 -4.28 -0.36
CA GLY A 237 -10.61 -5.42 -0.68
C GLY A 237 -11.98 -5.04 -1.22
N VAL A 238 -12.08 -3.90 -1.90
CA VAL A 238 -13.30 -3.46 -2.58
C VAL A 238 -13.07 -3.27 -4.08
N GLN A 239 -14.17 -3.15 -4.83
CA GLN A 239 -14.13 -2.89 -6.28
C GLN A 239 -13.67 -1.46 -6.57
N ARG A 240 -13.26 -1.20 -7.82
CA ARG A 240 -12.70 0.08 -8.29
C ARG A 240 -13.44 1.32 -7.75
N ALA A 241 -14.75 1.39 -7.97
CA ALA A 241 -15.58 2.54 -7.63
C ALA A 241 -15.69 2.82 -6.11
N GLU A 242 -15.41 1.81 -5.28
CA GLU A 242 -15.53 1.87 -3.82
C GLU A 242 -14.20 2.20 -3.13
N ALA A 243 -13.08 2.14 -3.86
CA ALA A 243 -11.71 2.24 -3.33
C ALA A 243 -11.33 3.63 -2.76
N ARG A 244 -12.23 4.62 -2.82
CA ARG A 244 -12.05 6.01 -2.35
C ARG A 244 -11.81 6.18 -0.85
N HIS A 245 -11.96 5.12 -0.06
CA HIS A 245 -11.85 5.18 1.41
C HIS A 245 -10.78 4.25 1.99
N ALA A 246 -9.96 3.61 1.16
CA ALA A 246 -9.04 2.59 1.62
C ALA A 246 -7.58 2.89 1.26
N ALA A 247 -6.69 2.71 2.24
CA ALA A 247 -5.26 2.50 2.07
C ALA A 247 -4.61 3.46 1.05
N LEU A 248 -3.81 2.92 0.14
CA LEU A 248 -3.10 3.69 -0.89
C LEU A 248 -4.08 4.21 -1.96
N SER A 249 -5.12 3.45 -2.31
CA SER A 249 -6.07 3.86 -3.35
C SER A 249 -6.80 5.16 -3.02
N ARG A 250 -7.09 5.43 -1.73
CA ARG A 250 -7.67 6.70 -1.28
C ARG A 250 -6.84 7.90 -1.71
N TYR A 251 -5.52 7.84 -1.54
CA TYR A 251 -4.64 8.94 -1.91
C TYR A 251 -4.57 9.09 -3.42
N VAL A 252 -4.33 7.98 -4.14
CA VAL A 252 -4.15 8.02 -5.59
C VAL A 252 -5.42 8.47 -6.29
N LEU A 253 -6.58 7.89 -5.95
CA LEU A 253 -7.86 8.25 -6.56
C LEU A 253 -8.24 9.72 -6.31
N ALA A 254 -7.92 10.28 -5.14
CA ALA A 254 -8.18 11.67 -4.85
C ALA A 254 -7.27 12.65 -5.62
N LEU A 255 -6.06 12.22 -5.97
CA LEU A 255 -5.05 13.08 -6.60
C LEU A 255 -5.01 12.93 -8.12
N GLU A 256 -5.13 11.70 -8.62
CA GLU A 256 -4.95 11.35 -10.02
C GLU A 256 -5.81 10.12 -10.39
N PRO A 257 -7.12 10.31 -10.68
CA PRO A 257 -8.03 9.22 -11.01
C PRO A 257 -7.55 8.31 -12.15
N ALA A 258 -6.93 8.88 -13.19
CA ALA A 258 -6.37 8.11 -14.30
C ALA A 258 -5.30 7.11 -13.84
N THR A 259 -4.42 7.51 -12.91
CA THR A 259 -3.43 6.59 -12.33
C THR A 259 -4.07 5.56 -11.42
N HIS A 260 -5.14 5.90 -10.70
CA HIS A 260 -5.91 4.90 -9.97
C HIS A 260 -6.47 3.82 -10.91
N ASP A 261 -7.03 4.23 -12.05
CA ASP A 261 -7.56 3.33 -13.05
C ASP A 261 -6.45 2.46 -13.69
N ARG A 262 -5.25 3.00 -13.92
CA ARG A 262 -4.09 2.22 -14.39
C ARG A 262 -3.59 1.21 -13.37
N ILE A 263 -3.60 1.55 -12.07
CA ILE A 263 -3.27 0.58 -11.02
C ILE A 263 -4.34 -0.53 -10.98
N TRP A 264 -5.62 -0.16 -11.13
CA TRP A 264 -6.71 -1.14 -11.20
C TRP A 264 -6.52 -2.10 -12.38
N ASP A 265 -6.20 -1.59 -13.58
CA ASP A 265 -5.89 -2.43 -14.74
C ASP A 265 -4.70 -3.37 -14.46
N GLY A 266 -3.64 -2.89 -13.80
CA GLY A 266 -2.50 -3.71 -13.41
C GLY A 266 -2.86 -4.83 -12.42
N LEU A 267 -3.74 -4.56 -11.45
CA LEU A 267 -4.25 -5.59 -10.53
C LEU A 267 -5.08 -6.64 -11.27
N LEU A 268 -5.91 -6.20 -12.21
CA LEU A 268 -6.66 -7.10 -13.08
C LEU A 268 -5.75 -7.88 -14.04
N ALA A 269 -4.64 -7.30 -14.52
CA ALA A 269 -3.65 -8.00 -15.32
C ALA A 269 -3.02 -9.17 -14.54
N VAL A 270 -2.66 -8.93 -13.27
CA VAL A 270 -2.14 -9.98 -12.37
C VAL A 270 -3.19 -11.07 -12.16
N ARG A 271 -4.46 -10.69 -11.93
CA ARG A 271 -5.55 -11.66 -11.76
C ARG A 271 -5.84 -12.46 -13.03
N CYS A 272 -5.81 -11.80 -14.19
CA CYS A 272 -5.99 -12.37 -15.51
C CYS A 272 -4.89 -13.38 -15.83
N TRP A 273 -3.62 -12.99 -15.65
CA TRP A 273 -2.49 -13.89 -15.80
C TRP A 273 -2.67 -15.16 -14.96
N ARG A 274 -3.07 -15.01 -13.69
CA ARG A 274 -3.26 -16.15 -12.80
C ARG A 274 -4.47 -17.02 -13.16
N ASP A 275 -5.47 -16.47 -13.84
CA ASP A 275 -6.57 -17.25 -14.39
C ASP A 275 -6.12 -18.11 -15.58
N LEU A 276 -5.29 -17.54 -16.45
CA LEU A 276 -4.76 -18.16 -17.67
C LEU A 276 -3.70 -19.23 -17.37
N ASP A 277 -2.85 -18.98 -16.38
CA ASP A 277 -1.87 -19.93 -15.88
C ASP A 277 -2.24 -20.33 -14.47
N ARG A 278 -2.86 -21.50 -14.32
CA ARG A 278 -3.35 -22.05 -13.05
C ARG A 278 -2.38 -23.03 -12.38
N ALA A 279 -1.23 -23.30 -13.00
CA ALA A 279 -0.23 -24.21 -12.44
C ALA A 279 0.36 -23.67 -11.13
N THR A 280 0.82 -24.54 -10.22
CA THR A 280 1.46 -24.13 -8.97
C THR A 280 2.76 -24.93 -8.79
N PRO A 281 3.95 -24.30 -8.88
CA PRO A 281 4.18 -22.90 -9.26
C PRO A 281 3.69 -22.57 -10.67
N ALA A 282 3.38 -21.29 -10.91
CA ALA A 282 3.03 -20.76 -12.23
C ALA A 282 4.14 -21.06 -13.26
N THR A 283 3.74 -21.36 -14.50
CA THR A 283 4.60 -21.84 -15.58
C THR A 283 4.80 -20.86 -16.74
N ASN A 284 4.08 -19.74 -16.72
CA ASN A 284 4.18 -18.65 -17.70
C ASN A 284 4.79 -17.39 -17.04
N PRO A 285 6.12 -17.38 -16.80
CA PRO A 285 6.79 -16.25 -16.18
C PRO A 285 6.78 -15.00 -17.07
N ALA A 286 6.71 -15.15 -18.39
CA ALA A 286 6.68 -14.01 -19.31
C ALA A 286 5.38 -13.19 -19.16
N LEU A 287 4.23 -13.85 -19.13
CA LEU A 287 2.95 -13.16 -18.92
C LEU A 287 2.84 -12.62 -17.48
N ARG A 288 3.42 -13.32 -16.51
CA ARG A 288 3.54 -12.83 -15.14
C ARG A 288 4.28 -11.50 -15.06
N GLU A 289 5.51 -11.44 -15.58
CA GLU A 289 6.31 -10.21 -15.49
C GLU A 289 5.65 -9.09 -16.27
N ARG A 290 5.03 -9.37 -17.42
CA ARG A 290 4.22 -8.38 -18.14
C ARG A 290 3.10 -7.78 -17.28
N ALA A 291 2.34 -8.61 -16.56
CA ALA A 291 1.29 -8.16 -15.64
C ALA A 291 1.86 -7.29 -14.51
N ARG A 292 2.98 -7.74 -13.93
CA ARG A 292 3.60 -7.10 -12.76
C ARG A 292 4.31 -5.81 -13.12
N ASP A 293 4.92 -5.73 -14.29
CA ASP A 293 5.54 -4.51 -14.81
C ASP A 293 4.49 -3.43 -15.06
N GLN A 294 3.32 -3.79 -15.60
CA GLN A 294 2.19 -2.86 -15.73
C GLN A 294 1.76 -2.34 -14.35
N LEU A 295 1.59 -3.23 -13.38
CA LEU A 295 1.21 -2.87 -12.02
C LEU A 295 2.28 -1.99 -11.33
N ASP A 296 3.57 -2.32 -11.44
CA ASP A 296 4.66 -1.54 -10.81
C ASP A 296 4.75 -0.12 -11.38
N ARG A 297 4.68 0.04 -12.71
CA ARG A 297 4.69 1.38 -13.32
C ARG A 297 3.56 2.25 -12.79
N ALA A 298 2.35 1.70 -12.73
CA ALA A 298 1.18 2.42 -12.23
C ALA A 298 1.27 2.73 -10.73
N LEU A 299 1.69 1.76 -9.91
CA LEU A 299 1.88 1.95 -8.46
C LEU A 299 2.94 3.02 -8.18
N THR A 300 4.06 2.99 -8.92
CA THR A 300 5.14 3.95 -8.80
C THR A 300 4.64 5.36 -9.11
N ARG A 301 3.86 5.56 -10.18
CA ARG A 301 3.19 6.85 -10.44
C ARG A 301 2.25 7.23 -9.31
N GLY A 302 1.48 6.29 -8.79
CA GLY A 302 0.59 6.53 -7.65
C GLY A 302 1.32 7.13 -6.46
N VAL A 303 2.47 6.55 -6.06
CA VAL A 303 3.29 7.11 -4.98
C VAL A 303 3.89 8.47 -5.34
N VAL A 304 4.32 8.66 -6.59
CA VAL A 304 4.79 9.98 -7.08
C VAL A 304 3.69 11.03 -6.95
N ALA A 305 2.44 10.73 -7.30
CA ALA A 305 1.33 11.65 -7.15
C ALA A 305 1.13 12.06 -5.68
N VAL A 306 1.25 11.12 -4.74
CA VAL A 306 1.19 11.40 -3.29
C VAL A 306 2.34 12.30 -2.84
N LEU A 307 3.59 11.95 -3.19
CA LEU A 307 4.76 12.77 -2.85
C LEU A 307 4.66 14.17 -3.44
N ARG A 308 4.31 14.27 -4.73
CA ARG A 308 4.12 15.52 -5.45
C ARG A 308 3.08 16.40 -4.78
N SER A 309 1.94 15.83 -4.37
CA SER A 309 0.91 16.56 -3.62
C SER A 309 1.44 17.14 -2.31
N ARG A 310 2.24 16.37 -1.56
CA ARG A 310 2.86 16.86 -0.32
C ARG A 310 3.83 18.02 -0.57
N LEU A 311 4.57 17.99 -1.67
CA LEU A 311 5.47 19.07 -2.07
C LEU A 311 4.72 20.33 -2.49
N LEU A 312 3.69 20.19 -3.33
CA LEU A 312 2.87 21.30 -3.82
C LEU A 312 2.05 21.99 -2.73
N ALA A 313 1.75 21.30 -1.63
CA ALA A 313 1.11 21.91 -0.47
C ALA A 313 2.04 22.85 0.31
N MET A 314 3.37 22.63 0.29
CA MET A 314 4.32 23.35 1.15
C MET A 314 4.32 24.88 0.98
N PRO A 315 4.24 25.47 -0.24
CA PRO A 315 4.22 26.91 -0.41
C PRO A 315 2.99 27.60 0.23
N GLY A 316 1.85 26.90 0.29
CA GLY A 316 0.62 27.39 0.91
C GLY A 316 0.46 27.01 2.39
N ALA A 317 1.28 26.08 2.87
CA ALA A 317 1.22 25.55 4.22
C ALA A 317 1.78 26.52 5.27
N SER A 318 1.21 26.46 6.48
CA SER A 318 1.73 27.21 7.62
C SER A 318 3.18 26.80 7.97
N SER A 319 3.91 27.66 8.67
CA SER A 319 5.27 27.33 9.13
C SER A 319 5.31 26.09 10.04
N ALA A 320 4.20 25.80 10.74
CA ALA A 320 4.06 24.60 11.55
C ALA A 320 3.83 23.34 10.71
N GLU A 321 3.12 23.43 9.59
CA GLU A 321 2.81 22.30 8.70
C GLU A 321 4.01 21.87 7.84
N ARG A 322 4.80 22.83 7.32
CA ARG A 322 5.87 22.53 6.35
C ARG A 322 6.87 21.46 6.82
N PRO A 323 7.32 21.42 8.09
CA PRO A 323 8.16 20.34 8.58
C PRO A 323 7.53 18.94 8.46
N ALA A 324 6.21 18.82 8.61
CA ALA A 324 5.51 17.53 8.44
C ALA A 324 5.52 17.09 6.98
N HIS A 325 5.29 18.01 6.04
CA HIS A 325 5.41 17.72 4.60
C HIS A 325 6.82 17.30 4.19
N LEU A 326 7.85 18.00 4.68
CA LEU A 326 9.23 17.61 4.44
C LEU A 326 9.54 16.23 5.02
N ALA A 327 9.15 15.97 6.28
CA ALA A 327 9.42 14.68 6.92
C ALA A 327 8.71 13.51 6.24
N PHE A 328 7.48 13.72 5.74
CA PHE A 328 6.81 12.76 4.88
C PHE A 328 7.64 12.47 3.61
N ALA A 329 8.06 13.54 2.92
CA ALA A 329 8.82 13.43 1.68
C ALA A 329 10.16 12.70 1.88
N GLN A 330 10.86 13.00 2.96
CA GLN A 330 12.14 12.36 3.33
C GLN A 330 12.02 10.87 3.57
N VAL A 331 10.89 10.40 4.09
CA VAL A 331 10.65 8.98 4.32
C VAL A 331 10.24 8.27 3.04
N ILE A 332 9.35 8.86 2.22
CA ILE A 332 8.80 8.15 1.05
C ILE A 332 9.68 8.27 -0.21
N ALA A 333 10.40 9.37 -0.40
CA ALA A 333 11.17 9.59 -1.63
C ALA A 333 12.25 8.52 -1.91
N PRO A 334 12.96 7.96 -0.92
CA PRO A 334 13.94 6.91 -1.17
C PRO A 334 13.37 5.64 -1.83
N LEU A 335 12.06 5.39 -1.72
CA LEU A 335 11.39 4.31 -2.45
C LEU A 335 11.56 4.45 -3.98
N LEU A 336 11.57 5.69 -4.46
CA LEU A 336 11.58 6.01 -5.88
C LEU A 336 12.99 5.95 -6.49
N ASP A 337 14.06 5.85 -5.67
CA ASP A 337 15.44 5.93 -6.14
C ASP A 337 15.75 4.90 -7.23
N ARG A 338 15.35 3.64 -7.03
CA ARG A 338 15.52 2.58 -8.03
C ARG A 338 14.87 2.95 -9.37
N ALA A 339 13.60 3.32 -9.34
CA ALA A 339 12.83 3.63 -10.54
C ALA A 339 13.34 4.92 -11.22
N ALA A 340 13.79 5.90 -10.44
CA ALA A 340 14.44 7.11 -10.94
C ALA A 340 15.78 6.78 -11.62
N ARG A 341 16.64 5.97 -10.99
CA ARG A 341 17.94 5.56 -11.53
C ARG A 341 17.82 4.76 -12.82
N ALA A 342 16.78 3.92 -12.93
CA ALA A 342 16.50 3.18 -14.16
C ALA A 342 16.22 4.10 -15.36
N ARG A 343 15.77 5.34 -15.11
CA ARG A 343 15.47 6.34 -16.15
C ARG A 343 16.59 7.37 -16.33
N SER A 344 17.12 7.91 -15.23
CA SER A 344 18.19 8.90 -15.24
C SER A 344 18.90 8.91 -13.87
N PRO A 345 20.11 8.33 -13.78
CA PRO A 345 20.91 8.37 -12.55
C PRO A 345 21.18 9.80 -12.05
N ALA A 346 21.41 10.75 -12.96
CA ALA A 346 21.66 12.15 -12.61
C ALA A 346 20.45 12.82 -11.94
N ASP A 347 19.25 12.53 -12.42
CA ASP A 347 18.03 13.08 -11.83
C ASP A 347 17.66 12.37 -10.52
N ALA A 348 17.98 11.07 -10.39
CA ALA A 348 17.87 10.36 -9.13
C ALA A 348 18.80 10.97 -8.06
N ASP A 349 20.06 11.24 -8.41
CA ASP A 349 21.02 11.90 -7.52
C ASP A 349 20.55 13.31 -7.12
N ARG A 350 19.96 14.06 -8.08
CA ARG A 350 19.37 15.37 -7.81
C ARG A 350 18.20 15.27 -6.83
N LEU A 351 17.26 14.35 -7.03
CA LEU A 351 16.15 14.13 -6.09
C LEU A 351 16.68 13.71 -4.71
N GLY A 352 17.63 12.78 -4.66
CA GLY A 352 18.28 12.36 -3.43
C GLY A 352 18.86 13.54 -2.66
N ALA A 353 19.61 14.41 -3.33
CA ALA A 353 20.17 15.62 -2.72
C ALA A 353 19.07 16.56 -2.19
N LEU A 354 18.02 16.82 -2.96
CA LEU A 354 16.91 17.69 -2.53
C LEU A 354 16.25 17.20 -1.24
N PHE A 355 16.01 15.89 -1.12
CA PHE A 355 15.38 15.31 0.07
C PHE A 355 16.32 15.18 1.27
N THR A 356 17.61 15.53 1.15
CA THR A 356 18.49 15.68 2.33
C THR A 356 18.37 17.05 3.02
N ALA A 357 17.49 17.93 2.52
CA ALA A 357 17.28 19.26 3.10
C ALA A 357 16.99 19.19 4.61
N ALA A 358 17.75 19.95 5.40
CA ALA A 358 17.61 19.96 6.86
C ALA A 358 16.35 20.69 7.35
N ALA A 359 15.78 21.56 6.52
CA ALA A 359 14.60 22.36 6.82
C ALA A 359 13.77 22.61 5.55
N PRO A 360 12.46 22.87 5.67
CA PRO A 360 11.58 23.10 4.52
C PRO A 360 12.04 24.22 3.59
N GLU A 361 12.63 25.29 4.13
CA GLU A 361 13.09 26.45 3.38
C GLU A 361 14.31 26.14 2.50
N ALA A 362 15.04 25.08 2.80
CA ALA A 362 16.18 24.61 2.01
C ALA A 362 15.77 23.66 0.88
N LEU A 363 14.51 23.21 0.85
CA LEU A 363 14.00 22.33 -0.20
C LEU A 363 13.54 23.18 -1.40
N ASP A 364 14.19 22.98 -2.55
CA ASP A 364 13.69 23.50 -3.83
C ASP A 364 12.51 22.64 -4.31
N VAL A 365 11.31 23.02 -3.86
CA VAL A 365 10.05 22.35 -4.18
C VAL A 365 9.80 22.31 -5.69
N ALA A 366 10.09 23.41 -6.39
CA ALA A 366 9.85 23.50 -7.83
C ALA A 366 10.74 22.51 -8.59
N ALA A 367 12.04 22.48 -8.28
CA ALA A 367 12.96 21.53 -8.88
C ALA A 367 12.62 20.07 -8.57
N ALA A 368 12.17 19.78 -7.33
CA ALA A 368 11.75 18.43 -6.95
C ALA A 368 10.54 17.97 -7.78
N VAL A 369 9.50 18.81 -7.89
CA VAL A 369 8.30 18.51 -8.67
C VAL A 369 8.60 18.38 -10.16
N GLU A 370 9.38 19.30 -10.74
CA GLU A 370 9.78 19.24 -12.15
C GLU A 370 10.55 17.95 -12.46
N THR A 371 11.45 17.55 -11.56
CA THR A 371 12.22 16.31 -11.74
C THR A 371 11.33 15.06 -11.61
N LEU A 372 10.38 15.05 -10.66
CA LEU A 372 9.41 13.96 -10.53
C LEU A 372 8.51 13.85 -11.77
N ASP A 373 7.97 14.97 -12.26
CA ASP A 373 7.08 14.98 -13.43
C ASP A 373 7.80 14.51 -14.71
N ARG A 374 9.09 14.87 -14.86
CA ARG A 374 9.92 14.40 -15.98
C ARG A 374 10.27 12.92 -15.88
N LEU A 375 10.59 12.43 -14.68
CA LEU A 375 10.99 11.03 -14.48
C LEU A 375 9.80 10.08 -14.49
N PHE A 376 8.64 10.50 -14.02
CA PHE A 376 7.49 9.64 -13.80
C PHE A 376 6.28 10.22 -14.52
N PRO A 377 6.28 10.24 -15.87
CA PRO A 377 5.08 10.60 -16.61
C PRO A 377 3.93 9.65 -16.25
N CYS A 378 2.73 10.04 -16.66
CA CYS A 378 1.58 9.17 -16.51
C CYS A 378 1.85 7.80 -17.17
N PRO A 379 1.46 6.68 -16.53
CA PRO A 379 1.87 5.33 -16.90
C PRO A 379 1.13 4.76 -18.10
#